data_AF-A0A521GQI2-F1
#
_entry.id   AF-A0A521GQI2-F1
#
_cell.length_a   1.000
_cell.length_b   1.000
_cell.length_c   1.000
_cell.angle_alpha   90.00
_cell.angle_beta   90.00
_cell.angle_gamma   90.00
#
_symmetry.space_group_name_H-M   'P 1'
#
loop_
_entity.id
_entity.type
_entity.pdbx_description
1 polymer ?
#
loop_
_entity_poly.entity_id
_entity_poly.type
_entity_poly.pdbx_seq_one_letter_code
_entity_poly.pdbx_strand_id
1 'polypeptide(L)'
;MVKKSTRKTAKKAQKPAKKPVKSVKRPAQQAKRNAARPKITDQKQQLFLASLKHAGKHGFSLAAIHAGADDIKMDRNKAHLLFSNPQRDLLKYFLAWGNEQLTEKLRDLPKKQWKIREKVSYGVRKKLELLTPYRDAEKQAVLLTARPMYADLSLKTLYDTCDIIWRAASDTSTDWNFYTKRTLLAGVYTSTLLFWLRDESEDYEDTWQFLSRRIDNVMAIHKIKAAFKNRETFKAGFDFLKKFAA
;
A
#
# COMPACT_ATOMS: atom_id res chain seq x y z
N MET A 1 -29.16 52.53 56.68
CA MET A 1 -29.74 51.53 55.75
C MET A 1 -28.91 51.49 54.47
N VAL A 2 -28.13 50.42 54.26
CA VAL A 2 -28.32 49.42 53.18
C VAL A 2 -27.72 49.82 51.81
N LYS A 3 -26.53 49.25 51.57
CA LYS A 3 -26.03 48.56 50.35
C LYS A 3 -26.46 49.05 48.95
N LYS A 4 -25.46 49.24 48.07
CA LYS A 4 -25.21 48.44 46.84
C LYS A 4 -23.91 48.93 46.15
N SER A 5 -22.85 48.14 46.19
CA SER A 5 -22.50 47.12 45.18
C SER A 5 -21.66 47.68 44.02
N THR A 6 -20.37 47.87 44.27
CA THR A 6 -19.33 48.00 43.25
C THR A 6 -19.18 46.68 42.49
N ARG A 7 -19.78 46.57 41.30
CA ARG A 7 -19.53 45.47 40.36
C ARG A 7 -18.18 45.67 39.68
N LYS A 8 -17.20 44.89 40.11
CA LYS A 8 -15.93 44.65 39.42
C LYS A 8 -16.23 43.91 38.11
N THR A 9 -16.18 44.62 36.98
CA THR A 9 -16.27 44.01 35.64
C THR A 9 -15.03 43.16 35.37
N ALA A 10 -15.26 41.86 35.14
CA ALA A 10 -14.24 40.88 34.79
C ALA A 10 -13.57 41.22 33.45
N LYS A 11 -12.25 41.43 33.47
CA LYS A 11 -11.39 41.44 32.28
C LYS A 11 -11.36 40.02 31.69
N LYS A 12 -12.17 39.79 30.65
CA LYS A 12 -12.18 38.55 29.87
C LYS A 12 -10.91 38.52 29.00
N ALA A 13 -9.97 37.66 29.35
CA ALA A 13 -8.76 37.42 28.55
C ALA A 13 -9.16 36.93 27.15
N GLN A 14 -8.84 37.74 26.13
CA GLN A 14 -8.99 37.40 24.72
C GLN A 14 -8.03 36.26 24.37
N LYS A 15 -8.57 35.12 23.92
CA LYS A 15 -7.79 34.06 23.25
C LYS A 15 -7.33 34.59 21.88
N PRO A 16 -6.05 34.42 21.49
CA PRO A 16 -5.60 34.89 20.19
C PRO A 16 -6.24 34.07 19.06
N ALA A 17 -6.70 34.77 18.03
CA ALA A 17 -7.33 34.22 16.84
C ALA A 17 -6.37 33.24 16.12
N LYS A 18 -6.82 32.02 15.87
CA LYS A 18 -6.11 31.05 15.03
C LYS A 18 -6.13 31.55 13.58
N LYS A 19 -4.96 31.88 13.05
CA LYS A 19 -4.78 32.21 11.62
C LYS A 19 -5.23 31.01 10.75
N PRO A 20 -5.95 31.24 9.65
CA PRO A 20 -6.39 30.16 8.78
C PRO A 20 -5.18 29.54 8.08
N VAL A 21 -4.97 28.23 8.27
CA VAL A 21 -3.95 27.46 7.55
C VAL A 21 -4.41 27.31 6.10
N LYS A 22 -3.62 27.87 5.18
CA LYS A 22 -3.88 27.82 3.73
C LYS A 22 -4.04 26.36 3.28
N SER A 23 -5.19 26.07 2.65
CA SER A 23 -5.48 24.79 2.03
C SER A 23 -4.50 24.54 0.87
N VAL A 24 -3.65 23.52 1.03
CA VAL A 24 -2.69 23.14 -0.02
C VAL A 24 -3.48 22.53 -1.19
N LYS A 25 -3.50 23.23 -2.32
CA LYS A 25 -4.04 22.76 -3.62
C LYS A 25 -3.33 21.48 -4.09
N ARG A 26 -3.76 20.30 -3.62
CA ARG A 26 -3.20 18.97 -3.97
C ARG A 26 -3.82 18.21 -5.17
N PRO A 27 -4.94 18.60 -5.83
CA PRO A 27 -5.42 17.85 -7.00
C PRO A 27 -4.45 17.86 -8.18
N ALA A 28 -3.80 18.99 -8.44
CA ALA A 28 -2.98 19.20 -9.64
C ALA A 28 -1.61 18.47 -9.61
N GLN A 29 -0.98 18.35 -8.43
CA GLN A 29 0.29 17.61 -8.29
C GLN A 29 0.09 16.10 -8.41
N GLN A 30 -1.05 15.58 -7.96
CA GLN A 30 -1.38 14.17 -8.08
C GLN A 30 -1.72 13.76 -9.52
N ALA A 31 -2.46 14.61 -10.24
CA ALA A 31 -2.72 14.43 -11.67
C ALA A 31 -1.42 14.45 -12.48
N LYS A 32 -0.48 15.36 -12.16
CA LYS A 32 0.87 15.37 -12.76
C LYS A 32 1.69 14.13 -12.41
N ARG A 33 1.60 13.58 -11.19
CA ARG A 33 2.29 12.35 -10.78
C ARG A 33 1.74 11.11 -11.48
N ASN A 34 0.43 11.08 -11.75
CA ASN A 34 -0.21 10.02 -12.53
C ASN A 34 0.12 10.14 -14.03
N ALA A 35 0.27 11.36 -14.56
CA ALA A 35 0.68 11.62 -15.93
C ALA A 35 2.18 11.35 -16.21
N ALA A 36 3.02 11.36 -15.16
CA ALA A 36 4.44 11.02 -15.24
C ALA A 36 4.73 9.50 -15.12
N ARG A 37 3.69 8.65 -15.12
CA ARG A 37 3.90 7.21 -15.29
C ARG A 37 4.48 6.99 -16.69
N PRO A 38 5.61 6.26 -16.83
CA PRO A 38 6.17 6.01 -18.14
C PRO A 38 5.11 5.33 -19.01
N LYS A 39 4.69 5.98 -20.10
CA LYS A 39 3.86 5.32 -21.12
C LYS A 39 4.66 4.14 -21.64
N ILE A 40 4.12 2.96 -21.40
CA ILE A 40 4.66 1.70 -21.83
C ILE A 40 4.64 1.68 -23.37
N THR A 41 5.78 1.43 -24.00
CA THR A 41 5.80 1.07 -25.42
C THR A 41 5.29 -0.35 -25.57
N ASP A 42 4.40 -0.63 -26.51
CA ASP A 42 3.80 -1.97 -26.74
C ASP A 42 4.86 -3.08 -26.77
N GLN A 43 6.01 -2.84 -27.41
CA GLN A 43 7.12 -3.80 -27.48
C GLN A 43 7.77 -4.08 -26.12
N LYS A 44 7.87 -3.07 -25.24
CA LYS A 44 8.42 -3.24 -23.89
C LYS A 44 7.46 -4.06 -23.01
N GLN A 45 6.16 -3.85 -23.17
CA GLN A 45 5.14 -4.66 -22.49
C GLN A 45 5.16 -6.11 -22.94
N GLN A 46 5.23 -6.34 -24.26
CA GLN A 46 5.28 -7.68 -24.84
C GLN A 46 6.50 -8.45 -24.32
N LEU A 47 7.68 -7.83 -24.39
CA LEU A 47 8.91 -8.41 -23.86
C LEU A 47 8.82 -8.68 -22.36
N PHE A 48 8.26 -7.73 -21.59
CA PHE A 48 8.06 -7.90 -20.15
C PHE A 48 7.18 -9.10 -19.82
N LEU A 49 6.00 -9.21 -20.45
CA LEU A 49 5.06 -10.29 -20.20
C LEU A 49 5.64 -11.66 -20.59
N ALA A 50 6.40 -11.72 -21.68
CA ALA A 50 7.13 -12.93 -22.06
C ALA A 50 8.21 -13.29 -21.04
N SER A 51 9.02 -12.30 -20.62
CA SER A 51 10.08 -12.49 -19.62
C SER A 51 9.53 -12.94 -18.26
N LEU A 52 8.32 -12.51 -17.89
CA LEU A 52 7.69 -12.82 -16.61
C LEU A 52 7.39 -14.31 -16.44
N LYS A 53 7.13 -15.03 -17.54
CA LYS A 53 6.96 -16.50 -17.54
C LYS A 53 8.23 -17.22 -17.08
N HIS A 54 9.38 -16.61 -17.34
CA HIS A 54 10.71 -17.14 -17.01
C HIS A 54 11.25 -16.62 -15.67
N ALA A 55 10.64 -15.57 -15.12
CA ALA A 55 11.11 -14.89 -13.92
C ALA A 55 11.05 -15.77 -12.66
N GLY A 56 10.13 -16.74 -12.58
CA GLY A 56 10.09 -17.69 -11.47
C GLY A 56 11.36 -18.55 -11.37
N LYS A 57 11.88 -19.00 -12.52
CA LYS A 57 13.07 -19.85 -12.62
C LYS A 57 14.38 -19.04 -12.63
N HIS A 58 14.42 -17.98 -13.42
CA HIS A 58 15.65 -17.22 -13.67
C HIS A 58 15.78 -15.95 -12.82
N GLY A 59 14.76 -15.64 -12.00
CA GLY A 59 14.64 -14.34 -11.33
C GLY A 59 14.43 -13.21 -12.33
N PHE A 60 14.43 -11.97 -11.83
CA PHE A 60 14.45 -10.78 -12.66
C PHE A 60 15.86 -10.59 -13.23
N SER A 61 16.24 -11.32 -14.28
CA SER A 61 17.62 -11.33 -14.79
C SER A 61 17.68 -11.14 -16.31
N LEU A 62 18.88 -10.91 -16.83
CA LEU A 62 19.09 -10.87 -18.28
C LEU A 62 18.70 -12.19 -18.96
N ALA A 63 18.88 -13.32 -18.27
CA ALA A 63 18.46 -14.61 -18.78
C ALA A 63 16.92 -14.69 -18.96
N ALA A 64 16.14 -14.13 -18.02
CA ALA A 64 14.69 -14.05 -18.18
C ALA A 64 14.29 -13.16 -19.36
N ILE A 65 15.03 -12.07 -19.60
CA ILE A 65 14.81 -11.18 -20.76
C ILE A 65 15.12 -11.89 -22.07
N HIS A 66 16.24 -12.60 -22.15
CA HIS A 66 16.61 -13.33 -23.36
C HIS A 66 15.60 -14.44 -23.66
N ALA A 67 15.18 -15.21 -22.65
CA ALA A 67 14.15 -16.23 -22.82
C ALA A 67 12.81 -15.61 -23.29
N GLY A 68 12.41 -14.48 -22.69
CA GLY A 68 11.22 -13.75 -23.14
C GLY A 68 11.35 -13.17 -24.55
N ALA A 69 12.54 -12.72 -24.95
CA ALA A 69 12.82 -12.23 -26.30
C ALA A 69 12.74 -13.36 -27.34
N ASP A 70 13.29 -14.53 -27.01
CA ASP A 70 13.23 -15.72 -27.86
C ASP A 70 11.77 -16.16 -28.08
N ASP A 71 10.92 -16.14 -27.04
CA ASP A 71 9.49 -16.47 -27.12
C ASP A 71 8.72 -15.58 -28.12
N ILE A 72 9.08 -14.30 -28.21
CA ILE A 72 8.42 -13.32 -29.09
C ILE A 72 9.21 -13.04 -30.38
N LYS A 73 10.27 -13.82 -30.65
CA LYS A 73 11.18 -13.65 -31.79
C LYS A 73 11.76 -12.23 -31.91
N MET A 74 12.08 -11.61 -30.77
CA MET A 74 12.75 -10.32 -30.69
C MET A 74 14.26 -10.51 -30.63
N ASP A 75 15.01 -9.67 -31.34
CA ASP A 75 16.46 -9.63 -31.23
C ASP A 75 16.92 -9.34 -29.79
N ARG A 76 17.90 -10.11 -29.29
CA ARG A 76 18.36 -10.01 -27.90
C ARG A 76 19.07 -8.70 -27.61
N ASN A 77 19.79 -8.11 -28.58
CA ASN A 77 20.42 -6.80 -28.39
C ASN A 77 19.34 -5.72 -28.24
N LYS A 78 18.29 -5.78 -29.06
CA LYS A 78 17.11 -4.91 -28.91
C LYS A 78 16.43 -5.10 -27.54
N ALA A 79 16.30 -6.34 -27.06
CA ALA A 79 15.74 -6.62 -25.74
C ALA A 79 16.57 -6.00 -24.60
N HIS A 80 17.90 -6.06 -24.70
CA HIS A 80 18.81 -5.41 -23.74
C HIS A 80 18.71 -3.88 -23.77
N LEU A 81 18.52 -3.28 -24.95
CA LEU A 81 18.29 -1.83 -25.06
C LEU A 81 16.99 -1.39 -24.39
N LEU A 82 15.93 -2.21 -24.41
CA LEU A 82 14.66 -1.92 -23.74
C LEU A 82 14.76 -2.00 -22.20
N PHE A 83 15.69 -2.80 -21.69
CA PHE A 83 15.92 -3.06 -20.26
C PHE A 83 17.43 -3.05 -19.96
N SER A 84 18.01 -1.84 -19.97
CA SER A 84 19.46 -1.64 -19.83
C SER A 84 20.00 -2.09 -18.46
N ASN A 85 19.18 -2.02 -17.40
CA ASN A 85 19.46 -2.67 -16.13
C ASN A 85 18.43 -3.79 -15.89
N PRO A 86 18.68 -5.03 -16.37
CA PRO A 86 17.70 -6.11 -16.38
C PRO A 86 16.98 -6.34 -15.05
N GLN A 87 17.74 -6.41 -13.96
CA GLN A 87 17.19 -6.66 -12.62
C GLN A 87 16.30 -5.51 -12.16
N ARG A 88 16.85 -4.29 -12.13
CA ARG A 88 16.13 -3.13 -11.59
C ARG A 88 14.95 -2.74 -12.47
N ASP A 89 15.12 -2.76 -13.78
CA ASP A 89 14.11 -2.32 -14.73
C ASP A 89 12.95 -3.32 -14.81
N LEU A 90 13.20 -4.63 -14.89
CA LEU A 90 12.12 -5.61 -14.86
C LEU A 90 11.38 -5.59 -13.52
N LEU A 91 12.09 -5.50 -12.38
CA LEU A 91 11.47 -5.43 -11.06
C LEU A 91 10.57 -4.18 -10.95
N LYS A 92 11.11 -3.01 -11.31
CA LYS A 92 10.36 -1.75 -11.32
C LYS A 92 9.12 -1.85 -12.22
N TYR A 93 9.27 -2.48 -13.38
CA TYR A 93 8.18 -2.66 -14.33
C TYR A 93 7.10 -3.59 -13.77
N PHE A 94 7.47 -4.73 -13.19
CA PHE A 94 6.54 -5.68 -12.58
C PHE A 94 5.73 -5.06 -11.44
N LEU A 95 6.41 -4.35 -10.55
CA LEU A 95 5.81 -3.63 -9.43
C LEU A 95 4.81 -2.54 -9.91
N ALA A 96 5.19 -1.77 -10.94
CA ALA A 96 4.34 -0.74 -11.52
C ALA A 96 3.13 -1.34 -12.26
N TRP A 97 3.36 -2.36 -13.08
CA TRP A 97 2.32 -3.10 -13.81
C TRP A 97 1.29 -3.69 -12.84
N GLY A 98 1.73 -4.37 -11.78
CA GLY A 98 0.80 -4.92 -10.80
C GLY A 98 -0.04 -3.85 -10.09
N ASN A 99 0.45 -2.62 -9.97
CA ASN A 99 -0.30 -1.50 -9.39
C ASN A 99 -1.28 -0.87 -10.39
N GLU A 100 -0.92 -0.88 -11.67
CA GLU A 100 -1.83 -0.52 -12.76
C GLU A 100 -3.00 -1.51 -12.85
N GLN A 101 -2.73 -2.81 -12.89
CA GLN A 101 -3.77 -3.85 -12.86
C GLN A 101 -4.69 -3.71 -11.64
N LEU A 102 -4.12 -3.46 -10.46
CA LEU A 102 -4.92 -3.23 -9.25
C LEU A 102 -5.80 -1.98 -9.40
N THR A 103 -5.24 -0.89 -9.93
CA THR A 103 -6.00 0.34 -10.14
C THR A 103 -7.19 0.09 -11.05
N GLU A 104 -7.01 -0.66 -12.13
CA GLU A 104 -8.08 -1.02 -13.06
C GLU A 104 -9.16 -1.86 -12.37
N LYS A 105 -8.78 -2.94 -11.68
CA LYS A 105 -9.74 -3.80 -10.98
C LYS A 105 -10.52 -3.09 -9.87
N LEU A 106 -9.96 -2.05 -9.27
CA LEU A 106 -10.62 -1.27 -8.23
C LEU A 106 -11.47 -0.10 -8.76
N ARG A 107 -11.44 0.21 -10.06
CA ARG A 107 -12.32 1.26 -10.64
C ARG A 107 -13.79 0.89 -10.51
N ASP A 108 -14.11 -0.39 -10.72
CA ASP A 108 -15.49 -0.90 -10.76
C ASP A 108 -16.03 -1.28 -9.37
N LEU A 109 -15.30 -0.95 -8.30
CA LEU A 109 -15.70 -1.31 -6.95
C LEU A 109 -17.00 -0.58 -6.55
N PRO A 110 -18.08 -1.31 -6.21
CA PRO A 110 -19.35 -0.69 -5.82
C PRO A 110 -19.19 0.12 -4.52
N LYS A 111 -19.30 1.44 -4.64
CA LYS A 111 -18.88 2.39 -3.58
C LYS A 111 -19.83 2.48 -2.38
N LYS A 112 -21.09 2.05 -2.51
CA LYS A 112 -22.17 2.44 -1.56
C LYS A 112 -22.52 1.44 -0.46
N GLN A 113 -22.21 0.14 -0.58
CA GLN A 113 -22.70 -0.85 0.39
C GLN A 113 -21.65 -1.37 1.39
N TRP A 114 -20.36 -1.22 1.12
CA TRP A 114 -19.32 -1.83 1.96
C TRP A 114 -18.74 -0.87 3.00
N LYS A 115 -18.46 -1.39 4.19
CA LYS A 115 -17.68 -0.71 5.22
C LYS A 115 -16.25 -0.50 4.73
N ILE A 116 -15.57 0.52 5.24
CA ILE A 116 -14.17 0.83 4.87
C ILE A 116 -13.26 -0.38 5.02
N ARG A 117 -13.41 -1.16 6.11
CA ARG A 117 -12.61 -2.38 6.35
C ARG A 117 -12.79 -3.44 5.26
N GLU A 118 -14.02 -3.59 4.74
CA GLU A 118 -14.34 -4.56 3.69
C GLU A 118 -13.71 -4.12 2.37
N LYS A 119 -13.79 -2.82 2.06
CA LYS A 119 -13.13 -2.23 0.88
C LYS A 119 -11.60 -2.41 0.91
N VAL A 120 -10.97 -2.18 2.06
CA VAL A 120 -9.52 -2.34 2.23
C VAL A 120 -9.14 -3.82 2.12
N SER A 121 -9.86 -4.71 2.80
CA SER A 121 -9.61 -6.16 2.73
C SER A 121 -9.77 -6.68 1.31
N TYR A 122 -10.81 -6.25 0.61
CA TYR A 122 -11.02 -6.57 -0.80
C TYR A 122 -9.89 -6.06 -1.69
N GLY A 123 -9.40 -4.83 -1.46
CA GLY A 123 -8.26 -4.28 -2.21
C GLY A 123 -6.98 -5.09 -2.05
N VAL A 124 -6.68 -5.52 -0.81
CA VAL A 124 -5.53 -6.40 -0.54
C VAL A 124 -5.72 -7.76 -1.21
N ARG A 125 -6.89 -8.39 -1.03
CA ARG A 125 -7.23 -9.68 -1.65
C ARG A 125 -7.11 -9.63 -3.18
N LYS A 126 -7.69 -8.62 -3.82
CA LYS A 126 -7.62 -8.46 -5.28
C LYS A 126 -6.20 -8.28 -5.79
N LYS A 127 -5.33 -7.59 -5.04
CA LYS A 127 -3.91 -7.48 -5.40
C LYS A 127 -3.23 -8.86 -5.40
N LEU A 128 -3.48 -9.70 -4.40
CA LEU A 128 -2.89 -11.03 -4.30
C LEU A 128 -3.47 -12.01 -5.34
N GLU A 129 -4.78 -11.96 -5.58
CA GLU A 129 -5.44 -12.72 -6.65
C GLU A 129 -4.86 -12.37 -8.04
N LEU A 130 -4.62 -11.08 -8.32
CA LEU A 130 -3.97 -10.64 -9.56
C LEU A 130 -2.55 -11.21 -9.75
N LEU A 131 -1.83 -11.43 -8.64
CA LEU A 131 -0.48 -11.96 -8.65
C LEU A 131 -0.42 -13.49 -8.63
N THR A 132 -1.57 -14.17 -8.46
CA THR A 132 -1.64 -15.64 -8.38
C THR A 132 -1.01 -16.35 -9.58
N PRO A 133 -1.27 -15.94 -10.85
CA PRO A 133 -0.59 -16.54 -12.01
C PRO A 133 0.93 -16.30 -12.05
N TYR A 134 1.43 -15.35 -11.25
CA TYR A 134 2.82 -14.89 -11.23
C TYR A 134 3.46 -15.10 -9.86
N ARG A 135 2.96 -16.06 -9.07
CA ARG A 135 3.37 -16.26 -7.67
C ARG A 135 4.87 -16.49 -7.51
N ASP A 136 5.49 -17.27 -8.38
CA ASP A 136 6.94 -17.51 -8.30
C ASP A 136 7.77 -16.28 -8.69
N ALA A 137 7.28 -15.47 -9.63
CA ALA A 137 7.88 -14.17 -9.92
C ALA A 137 7.74 -13.22 -8.72
N GLU A 138 6.60 -13.21 -8.03
CA GLU A 138 6.41 -12.42 -6.80
C GLU A 138 7.37 -12.87 -5.69
N LYS A 139 7.61 -14.17 -5.51
CA LYS A 139 8.64 -14.69 -4.58
C LYS A 139 10.01 -14.08 -4.90
N GLN A 140 10.41 -14.09 -6.17
CA GLN A 140 11.68 -13.49 -6.60
C GLN A 140 11.70 -11.96 -6.40
N ALA A 141 10.56 -11.29 -6.60
CA ALA A 141 10.45 -9.85 -6.39
C ALA A 141 10.62 -9.48 -4.90
N VAL A 142 10.02 -10.25 -3.99
CA VAL A 142 10.18 -10.08 -2.54
C VAL A 142 11.63 -10.26 -2.13
N LEU A 143 12.32 -11.30 -2.64
CA LEU A 143 13.74 -11.53 -2.35
C LEU A 143 14.63 -10.39 -2.82
N LEU A 144 14.35 -9.81 -3.99
CA LEU A 144 15.10 -8.66 -4.51
C LEU A 144 14.81 -7.38 -3.72
N THR A 145 13.54 -7.10 -3.44
CA THR A 145 13.11 -5.89 -2.73
C THR A 145 13.55 -5.84 -1.26
N ALA A 146 13.86 -6.99 -0.67
CA ALA A 146 14.47 -7.09 0.66
C ALA A 146 15.92 -6.58 0.70
N ARG A 147 16.62 -6.47 -0.45
CA ARG A 147 17.99 -5.98 -0.49
C ARG A 147 18.02 -4.45 -0.31
N PRO A 148 18.93 -3.89 0.51
CA PRO A 148 18.98 -2.45 0.78
C PRO A 148 19.07 -1.56 -0.46
N MET A 149 19.76 -2.01 -1.51
CA MET A 149 19.89 -1.28 -2.80
C MET A 149 18.56 -1.06 -3.55
N TYR A 150 17.52 -1.81 -3.22
CA TYR A 150 16.18 -1.69 -3.79
C TYR A 150 15.17 -1.06 -2.82
N ALA A 151 15.61 -0.60 -1.64
CA ALA A 151 14.74 -0.03 -0.62
C ALA A 151 13.95 1.19 -1.13
N ASP A 152 14.56 2.02 -1.99
CA ASP A 152 13.90 3.19 -2.58
C ASP A 152 12.70 2.78 -3.45
N LEU A 153 12.89 1.76 -4.29
CA LEU A 153 11.88 1.23 -5.19
C LEU A 153 10.79 0.47 -4.44
N SER A 154 11.18 -0.36 -3.47
CA SER A 154 10.25 -1.20 -2.70
C SER A 154 9.34 -0.36 -1.82
N LEU A 155 9.88 0.60 -1.07
CA LEU A 155 9.10 1.49 -0.21
C LEU A 155 8.15 2.37 -1.02
N LYS A 156 8.63 2.92 -2.15
CA LYS A 156 7.79 3.74 -3.04
C LYS A 156 6.62 2.93 -3.59
N THR A 157 6.89 1.73 -4.10
CA THR A 157 5.84 0.87 -4.66
C THR A 157 4.85 0.45 -3.59
N LEU A 158 5.33 0.02 -2.42
CA LEU A 158 4.48 -0.39 -1.30
C LEU A 158 3.54 0.75 -0.87
N TYR A 159 4.09 1.97 -0.78
CA TYR A 159 3.30 3.16 -0.52
C TYR A 159 2.25 3.40 -1.61
N ASP A 160 2.63 3.33 -2.87
CA ASP A 160 1.71 3.53 -4.00
C ASP A 160 0.59 2.47 -3.99
N THR A 161 0.88 1.20 -3.68
CA THR A 161 -0.13 0.14 -3.51
C THR A 161 -1.12 0.49 -2.40
N CYS A 162 -0.62 0.87 -1.22
CA CYS A 162 -1.47 1.26 -0.10
C CYS A 162 -2.34 2.48 -0.44
N ASP A 163 -1.77 3.46 -1.16
CA ASP A 163 -2.48 4.67 -1.59
C ASP A 163 -3.59 4.33 -2.60
N ILE A 164 -3.34 3.43 -3.55
CA ILE A 164 -4.36 2.94 -4.50
C ILE A 164 -5.53 2.29 -3.75
N ILE A 165 -5.26 1.40 -2.80
CA ILE A 165 -6.30 0.72 -2.02
C ILE A 165 -7.12 1.73 -1.20
N TRP A 166 -6.46 2.67 -0.51
CA TRP A 166 -7.15 3.68 0.29
C TRP A 166 -7.98 4.66 -0.54
N ARG A 167 -7.51 5.03 -1.74
CA ARG A 167 -8.28 5.84 -2.69
C ARG A 167 -9.51 5.09 -3.18
N ALA A 168 -9.37 3.82 -3.54
CA ALA A 168 -10.50 2.99 -3.95
C ALA A 168 -11.53 2.84 -2.81
N ALA A 169 -11.06 2.75 -1.56
CA ALA A 169 -11.90 2.74 -0.38
C ALA A 169 -12.64 4.08 -0.12
N SER A 170 -12.39 5.12 -0.93
CA SER A 170 -12.96 6.46 -0.81
C SER A 170 -12.61 7.16 0.51
N ASP A 171 -11.38 6.95 1.01
CA ASP A 171 -10.90 7.65 2.20
C ASP A 171 -10.76 9.16 1.95
N THR A 172 -11.48 9.97 2.73
CA THR A 172 -11.44 11.44 2.70
C THR A 172 -10.51 12.03 3.75
N SER A 173 -9.76 11.18 4.48
CA SER A 173 -8.91 11.64 5.58
C SER A 173 -7.78 12.53 5.10
N THR A 174 -7.67 13.72 5.66
CA THR A 174 -6.50 14.59 5.53
C THR A 174 -5.63 14.48 6.80
N ASP A 175 -4.37 14.90 6.72
CA ASP A 175 -3.45 15.06 7.87
C ASP A 175 -2.88 13.76 8.46
N TRP A 176 -2.61 13.70 9.77
CA TRP A 176 -1.93 12.58 10.44
C TRP A 176 -2.59 11.21 10.26
N ASN A 177 -3.92 11.21 10.10
CA ASN A 177 -4.70 10.00 9.84
C ASN A 177 -4.35 9.39 8.47
N PHE A 178 -4.04 10.23 7.48
CA PHE A 178 -3.67 9.82 6.13
C PHE A 178 -2.39 8.96 6.10
N TYR A 179 -1.36 9.38 6.84
CA TYR A 179 -0.09 8.66 6.92
C TYR A 179 -0.19 7.41 7.80
N THR A 180 -0.81 7.54 8.98
CA THR A 180 -0.98 6.41 9.91
C THR A 180 -1.72 5.25 9.26
N LYS A 181 -2.80 5.52 8.52
CA LYS A 181 -3.58 4.50 7.79
C LYS A 181 -2.74 3.77 6.74
N ARG A 182 -1.89 4.48 6.00
CA ARG A 182 -1.03 3.87 4.96
C ARG A 182 0.08 3.05 5.57
N THR A 183 0.69 3.50 6.66
CA THR A 183 1.70 2.73 7.38
C THR A 183 1.12 1.45 7.97
N LEU A 184 -0.06 1.53 8.61
CA LEU A 184 -0.72 0.34 9.15
C LEU A 184 -1.12 -0.63 8.04
N LEU A 185 -1.67 -0.12 6.93
CA LEU A 185 -1.99 -0.96 5.78
C LEU A 185 -0.75 -1.59 5.16
N ALA A 186 0.39 -0.89 5.10
CA ALA A 186 1.64 -1.46 4.61
C ALA A 186 2.07 -2.67 5.46
N GLY A 187 1.95 -2.58 6.79
CA GLY A 187 2.23 -3.72 7.68
C GLY A 187 1.26 -4.89 7.44
N VAL A 188 -0.03 -4.62 7.30
CA VAL A 188 -1.03 -5.65 6.98
C VAL A 188 -0.74 -6.30 5.63
N TYR A 189 -0.51 -5.50 4.59
CA TYR A 189 -0.23 -5.97 3.24
C TYR A 189 1.03 -6.83 3.21
N THR A 190 2.16 -6.34 3.72
CA THR A 190 3.42 -7.07 3.68
C THR A 190 3.34 -8.39 4.47
N SER A 191 2.74 -8.38 5.66
CA SER A 191 2.58 -9.63 6.43
C SER A 191 1.64 -10.63 5.74
N THR A 192 0.56 -10.15 5.12
CA THR A 192 -0.38 -10.99 4.36
C THR A 192 0.26 -11.54 3.09
N LEU A 193 1.04 -10.73 2.38
CA LEU A 193 1.81 -11.15 1.19
C LEU A 193 2.78 -12.29 1.56
N LEU A 194 3.55 -12.13 2.63
CA LEU A 194 4.50 -13.17 3.07
C LEU A 194 3.79 -14.47 3.50
N PHE A 195 2.65 -14.36 4.17
CA PHE A 195 1.81 -15.51 4.50
C PHE A 195 1.30 -16.21 3.23
N TRP A 196 0.72 -15.43 2.32
CA TRP A 196 0.21 -15.88 1.03
C TRP A 196 1.25 -16.60 0.17
N LEU A 197 2.52 -16.16 0.18
CA LEU A 197 3.58 -16.84 -0.57
C LEU A 197 3.89 -18.26 -0.07
N ARG A 198 3.48 -18.61 1.16
CA ARG A 198 3.68 -19.92 1.79
C ARG A 198 2.40 -20.74 1.92
N ASP A 199 1.25 -20.15 1.63
CA ASP A 199 -0.06 -20.79 1.79
C ASP A 199 -0.31 -21.86 0.70
N GLU A 200 -0.66 -23.06 1.13
CA GLU A 200 -0.98 -24.21 0.26
C GLU A 200 -2.45 -24.65 0.41
N SER A 201 -3.25 -23.92 1.20
CA SER A 201 -4.69 -24.15 1.34
C SER A 201 -5.43 -23.89 0.02
N GLU A 202 -6.57 -24.56 -0.14
CA GLU A 202 -7.45 -24.37 -1.30
C GLU A 202 -7.90 -22.90 -1.40
N ASP A 203 -7.77 -22.33 -2.60
CA ASP A 203 -8.08 -20.92 -2.90
C ASP A 203 -7.44 -19.89 -1.94
N TYR A 204 -6.38 -20.26 -1.21
CA TYR A 204 -5.73 -19.44 -0.19
C TYR A 204 -6.63 -19.05 0.98
N GLU A 205 -7.53 -19.94 1.41
CA GLU A 205 -8.46 -19.67 2.51
C GLU A 205 -7.73 -19.20 3.79
N ASP A 206 -6.63 -19.84 4.15
CA ASP A 206 -5.83 -19.48 5.33
C ASP A 206 -5.29 -18.05 5.24
N THR A 207 -4.87 -17.61 4.05
CA THR A 207 -4.47 -16.23 3.79
C THR A 207 -5.61 -15.26 4.04
N TRP A 208 -6.83 -15.57 3.58
CA TRP A 208 -7.98 -14.68 3.75
C TRP A 208 -8.40 -14.57 5.22
N GLN A 209 -8.35 -15.68 5.95
CA GLN A 209 -8.56 -15.68 7.41
C GLN A 209 -7.46 -14.90 8.13
N PHE A 210 -6.20 -15.05 7.72
CA PHE A 210 -5.08 -14.26 8.24
C PHE A 210 -5.28 -12.76 8.01
N LEU A 211 -5.65 -12.36 6.79
CA LEU A 211 -5.94 -10.97 6.43
C LEU A 211 -7.04 -10.38 7.31
N SER A 212 -8.16 -11.10 7.49
CA SER A 212 -9.26 -10.66 8.35
C SER A 212 -8.77 -10.35 9.77
N ARG A 213 -8.01 -11.29 10.36
CA ARG A 213 -7.41 -11.10 11.70
C ARG A 213 -6.49 -9.88 11.76
N ARG A 214 -5.65 -9.65 10.74
CA ARG A 214 -4.75 -8.48 10.69
C ARG A 214 -5.53 -7.15 10.61
N ILE A 215 -6.62 -7.11 9.86
CA ILE A 215 -7.48 -5.92 9.77
C ILE A 215 -8.18 -5.64 11.11
N ASP A 216 -8.66 -6.68 11.80
CA ASP A 216 -9.25 -6.54 13.14
C ASP A 216 -8.25 -6.03 14.18
N ASN A 217 -6.99 -6.47 14.12
CA ASN A 217 -5.93 -5.97 14.98
C ASN A 217 -5.67 -4.47 14.77
N VAL A 218 -5.69 -4.00 13.52
CA VAL A 218 -5.58 -2.56 13.22
C VAL A 218 -6.73 -1.79 13.86
N MET A 219 -7.95 -2.33 13.85
CA MET A 219 -9.10 -1.70 14.50
C MET A 219 -8.96 -1.66 16.02
N ALA A 220 -8.40 -2.71 16.64
CA ALA A 220 -8.09 -2.74 18.06
C ALA A 220 -7.08 -1.65 18.43
N ILE A 221 -6.01 -1.46 17.65
CA ILE A 221 -5.01 -0.40 17.88
C ILE A 221 -5.65 1.00 17.88
N HIS A 222 -6.63 1.26 17.00
CA HIS A 222 -7.36 2.54 17.00
C HIS A 222 -8.19 2.72 18.27
N LYS A 223 -8.84 1.65 18.76
CA LYS A 223 -9.59 1.68 20.03
C LYS A 223 -8.66 1.93 21.23
N ILE A 224 -7.51 1.27 21.28
CA ILE A 224 -6.53 1.45 22.36
C ILE A 224 -5.95 2.87 22.31
N LYS A 225 -5.62 3.43 21.13
CA LYS A 225 -5.22 4.86 21.01
C LYS A 225 -6.29 5.83 21.50
N ALA A 226 -7.57 5.55 21.26
CA ALA A 226 -8.67 6.34 21.80
C ALA A 226 -8.78 6.18 23.33
N ALA A 227 -8.52 4.98 23.84
CA ALA A 227 -8.52 4.66 25.26
C ALA A 227 -7.33 5.29 26.02
N PHE A 228 -6.13 5.36 25.41
CA PHE A 228 -4.92 6.02 25.94
C PHE A 228 -5.09 7.52 26.17
N LYS A 229 -6.20 8.13 25.72
CA LYS A 229 -6.59 9.49 26.12
C LYS A 229 -7.08 9.55 27.58
N ASN A 230 -7.33 8.41 28.22
CA ASN A 230 -7.58 8.22 29.64
C ASN A 230 -6.50 7.31 30.28
N ARG A 231 -5.81 7.82 31.29
CA ARG A 231 -4.61 7.22 31.94
C ARG A 231 -4.80 5.79 32.49
N GLU A 232 -6.02 5.39 32.82
CA GLU A 232 -6.35 4.09 33.43
C GLU A 232 -6.09 2.88 32.50
N THR A 233 -6.15 3.07 31.17
CA THR A 233 -6.10 1.95 30.21
C THR A 233 -4.70 1.53 29.77
N PHE A 234 -3.67 2.23 30.26
CA PHE A 234 -2.27 1.99 29.87
C PHE A 234 -1.75 0.62 30.30
N LYS A 235 -2.12 0.16 31.51
CA LYS A 235 -1.76 -1.19 31.99
C LYS A 235 -2.44 -2.28 31.16
N ALA A 236 -3.73 -2.12 30.87
CA ALA A 236 -4.48 -3.11 30.09
C ALA A 236 -3.98 -3.25 28.63
N GLY A 237 -3.56 -2.15 28.00
CA GLY A 237 -2.97 -2.18 26.65
C GLY A 237 -1.59 -2.83 26.60
N PHE A 238 -0.77 -2.64 27.65
CA PHE A 238 0.55 -3.25 27.77
C PHE A 238 0.46 -4.77 28.04
N ASP A 239 -0.50 -5.20 28.86
CA ASP A 239 -0.76 -6.63 29.10
C ASP A 239 -1.32 -7.35 27.87
N PHE A 240 -2.11 -6.66 27.04
CA PHE A 240 -2.55 -7.19 25.74
C PHE A 240 -1.39 -7.37 24.76
N LEU A 241 -0.43 -6.43 24.71
CA LEU A 241 0.76 -6.53 23.88
C LEU A 241 1.68 -7.69 24.30
N LYS A 242 1.79 -7.96 25.61
CA LYS A 242 2.50 -9.16 26.12
C LYS A 242 1.85 -10.46 25.67
N LYS A 243 0.52 -10.53 25.62
CA LYS A 243 -0.22 -11.69 25.07
C LYS A 243 -0.13 -11.82 23.55
N PHE A 244 0.25 -10.75 22.85
CA PHE A 244 0.35 -10.71 21.38
C PHE A 244 1.74 -11.13 20.86
N ALA A 245 2.74 -11.13 21.74
CA ALA A 245 4.12 -11.50 21.46
C ALA A 245 4.47 -12.94 21.89
N ALA A 246 3.54 -13.64 22.53
CA ALA A 246 3.59 -15.07 22.83
C ALA A 246 2.75 -15.83 21.80
#